data_AF-A0A154R5P2-F1
#
_entry.id   AF-A0A154R5P2-F1
#
_cell.length_a   1.000
_cell.length_b   1.000
_cell.length_c   1.000
_cell.angle_alpha   90.00
_cell.angle_beta   90.00
_cell.angle_gamma   90.00
#
_symmetry.space_group_name_H-M   'P 1'
#
loop_
_entity.id
_entity.type
_entity.pdbx_description
1 polymer ?
#
loop_
_entity_poly.entity_id
_entity_poly.type
_entity_poly.pdbx_seq_one_letter_code
_entity_poly.pdbx_strand_id
1 'polypeptide(L)'
;MAALLGCSRRTIDRKVLHLAEQAQKHHAKHLQSLRTAYVMFDELETFIHGRWAQVSVPVVVRVKTGEVLAFGVAKLSSSMSKGQARGWNVDTRAQVVPAVLKSVASVLKPGATLATDGESSYPKWMGRTLPGVQHKRTVGVKGPGYDPLFAINVAFAKMRNDLARLGRKTWTTTKTIRGLENHLWLWVAWTNGYDLK
;
A
#
# COMPACT_ATOMS: atom_id res chain seq x y z
N MET A 1 0.08 23.79 -9.39
CA MET A 1 -1.05 23.81 -8.44
C MET A 1 -1.06 25.08 -7.59
N ALA A 2 -0.10 25.33 -6.69
CA ALA A 2 -0.08 26.53 -5.85
C ALA A 2 -0.16 27.85 -6.65
N ALA A 3 0.69 28.00 -7.69
CA ALA A 3 0.66 29.16 -8.58
C ALA A 3 -0.67 29.27 -9.37
N LEU A 4 -1.23 28.14 -9.80
CA LEU A 4 -2.50 28.09 -10.55
C LEU A 4 -3.70 28.52 -9.67
N LEU A 5 -3.66 28.20 -8.38
CA LEU A 5 -4.72 28.51 -7.42
C LEU A 5 -4.47 29.82 -6.66
N GLY A 6 -3.42 30.58 -7.02
CA GLY A 6 -3.09 31.85 -6.35
C GLY A 6 -2.81 31.69 -4.85
N CYS A 7 -2.30 30.54 -4.39
CA CYS A 7 -2.11 30.27 -2.97
C CYS A 7 -0.68 29.82 -2.63
N SER A 8 -0.35 29.80 -1.34
CA SER A 8 0.94 29.31 -0.87
C SER A 8 1.08 27.79 -1.06
N ARG A 9 2.31 27.29 -1.20
CA ARG A 9 2.60 25.84 -1.21
C ARG A 9 2.13 25.16 0.08
N ARG A 10 2.28 25.86 1.22
CA ARG A 10 1.82 25.39 2.53
C ARG A 10 0.30 25.17 2.56
N THR A 11 -0.47 26.00 1.87
CA THR A 11 -1.92 25.84 1.74
C THR A 11 -2.26 24.55 0.99
N ILE A 12 -1.53 24.26 -0.10
CA ILE A 12 -1.69 23.00 -0.85
C ILE A 12 -1.35 21.80 0.05
N ASP A 13 -0.23 21.83 0.76
CA ASP A 13 0.18 20.73 1.63
C ASP A 13 -0.86 20.45 2.72
N ARG A 14 -1.42 21.51 3.32
CA ARG A 14 -2.52 21.39 4.30
C ARG A 14 -3.78 20.79 3.69
N LYS A 15 -4.16 21.18 2.46
CA LYS A 15 -5.34 20.60 1.80
C LYS A 15 -5.13 19.13 1.45
N VAL A 16 -3.92 18.75 0.99
CA VAL A 16 -3.57 17.34 0.74
C VAL A 16 -3.68 16.52 2.02
N LEU A 17 -3.12 17.02 3.13
CA LEU A 17 -3.23 16.36 4.43
C LEU A 17 -4.69 16.21 4.85
N HIS A 18 -5.47 17.29 4.78
CA HIS A 18 -6.87 17.28 5.15
C HIS A 18 -7.68 16.25 4.34
N LEU A 19 -7.50 16.23 3.02
CA LEU A 19 -8.19 15.26 2.16
C LEU A 19 -7.73 13.82 2.44
N ALA A 20 -6.46 13.60 2.77
CA ALA A 20 -5.98 12.28 3.16
C ALA A 20 -6.62 11.82 4.50
N GLU A 21 -6.81 12.72 5.46
CA GLU A 21 -7.52 12.44 6.71
C GLU A 21 -9.01 12.13 6.46
N GLN A 22 -9.66 12.83 5.53
CA GLN A 22 -11.04 12.51 5.13
C GLN A 22 -11.12 11.14 4.44
N ALA A 23 -10.16 10.82 3.56
CA ALA A 23 -10.07 9.51 2.92
C ALA A 23 -9.94 8.38 3.95
N GLN A 24 -9.10 8.56 4.98
CA GLN A 24 -8.98 7.62 6.09
C GLN A 24 -10.30 7.40 6.82
N LYS A 25 -11.01 8.48 7.18
CA LYS A 25 -12.30 8.38 7.88
C LYS A 25 -13.36 7.68 7.04
N HIS A 26 -13.45 8.03 5.75
CA HIS A 26 -14.40 7.40 4.83
C HIS A 26 -14.08 5.91 4.65
N HIS A 27 -12.80 5.58 4.47
CA HIS A 27 -12.31 4.21 4.36
C HIS A 27 -12.65 3.40 5.61
N ALA A 28 -12.36 3.91 6.81
CA ALA A 28 -12.65 3.24 8.06
C ALA A 28 -14.15 2.95 8.22
N LYS A 29 -15.02 3.90 7.86
CA LYS A 29 -16.47 3.71 7.85
C LYS A 29 -16.90 2.65 6.83
N HIS A 30 -16.32 2.68 5.64
CA HIS A 30 -16.60 1.71 4.59
C HIS A 30 -16.28 0.28 5.05
N LEU A 31 -15.10 0.07 5.64
CA LEU A 31 -14.65 -1.23 6.13
C LEU A 31 -15.59 -1.84 7.19
N GLN A 32 -16.27 -1.03 8.02
CA GLN A 32 -17.19 -1.55 9.05
C GLN A 32 -18.31 -2.43 8.46
N SER A 33 -18.85 -2.03 7.31
CA SER A 33 -19.92 -2.75 6.60
C SER A 33 -19.40 -3.88 5.68
N LEU A 34 -18.10 -3.90 5.43
CA LEU A 34 -17.49 -4.70 4.38
C LEU A 34 -17.16 -6.12 4.88
N ARG A 35 -17.61 -7.17 4.18
CA ARG A 35 -17.16 -8.55 4.44
C ARG A 35 -16.68 -9.24 3.16
N THR A 36 -15.50 -9.84 3.20
CA THR A 36 -14.90 -10.56 2.05
C THR A 36 -14.37 -11.94 2.43
N ALA A 37 -14.46 -12.88 1.49
CA ALA A 37 -13.92 -14.22 1.64
C ALA A 37 -12.55 -14.40 0.98
N TYR A 38 -12.16 -13.50 0.06
CA TYR A 38 -10.91 -13.66 -0.69
C TYR A 38 -10.22 -12.33 -0.91
N VAL A 39 -8.98 -12.23 -0.43
CA VAL A 39 -8.10 -11.08 -0.59
C VAL A 39 -6.73 -11.53 -1.11
N MET A 40 -6.01 -10.59 -1.71
CA MET A 40 -4.59 -10.74 -2.06
C MET A 40 -3.75 -9.73 -1.29
N PHE A 41 -2.53 -10.12 -0.95
CA PHE A 41 -1.56 -9.28 -0.28
C PHE A 41 -0.20 -9.40 -0.97
N ASP A 42 0.41 -8.26 -1.23
CA ASP A 42 1.78 -8.16 -1.71
C ASP A 42 2.36 -6.78 -1.37
N GLU A 43 3.64 -6.58 -1.66
CA GLU A 43 4.41 -5.38 -1.37
C GLU A 43 4.89 -4.68 -2.66
N LEU A 44 4.65 -3.37 -2.79
CA LEU A 44 5.23 -2.55 -3.84
C LEU A 44 6.47 -1.82 -3.34
N GLU A 45 7.64 -2.14 -3.89
CA GLU A 45 8.87 -1.41 -3.57
C GLU A 45 8.99 -0.08 -4.33
N THR A 46 9.42 0.95 -3.61
CA THR A 46 9.73 2.29 -4.13
C THR A 46 10.78 2.97 -3.24
N PHE A 47 10.97 4.28 -3.35
CA PHE A 47 11.97 5.00 -2.57
C PHE A 47 11.54 6.43 -2.18
N ILE A 48 12.17 6.92 -1.12
CA ILE A 48 12.10 8.32 -0.66
C ILE A 48 13.42 8.98 -1.06
N HIS A 49 13.36 10.16 -1.70
CA HIS A 49 14.48 10.91 -2.28
C HIS A 49 15.26 10.20 -3.40
N GLY A 50 15.76 8.98 -3.17
CA GLY A 50 16.52 8.19 -4.11
C GLY A 50 16.72 6.76 -3.62
N ARG A 51 17.36 5.93 -4.45
CA ARG A 51 17.52 4.48 -4.22
C ARG A 51 18.18 4.08 -2.89
N TRP A 52 18.89 4.99 -2.22
CA TRP A 52 19.47 4.73 -0.91
C TRP A 52 18.41 4.67 0.21
N ALA A 53 17.20 5.21 -0.01
CA ALA A 53 16.12 5.23 0.95
C ALA A 53 14.88 4.48 0.44
N GLN A 54 15.04 3.18 0.23
CA GLN A 54 13.95 2.31 -0.23
C GLN A 54 12.86 2.16 0.83
N VAL A 55 11.64 1.99 0.36
CA VAL A 55 10.47 1.68 1.16
C VAL A 55 9.64 0.60 0.46
N SER A 56 9.04 -0.26 1.25
CA SER A 56 8.03 -1.21 0.83
C SER A 56 6.64 -0.66 1.13
N VAL A 57 5.71 -0.81 0.20
CA VAL A 57 4.30 -0.44 0.35
C VAL A 57 3.46 -1.72 0.36
N PRO A 58 3.26 -2.37 1.52
CA PRO A 58 2.31 -3.47 1.64
C PRO A 58 0.91 -3.02 1.29
N VAL A 59 0.19 -3.79 0.46
CA VAL A 59 -1.19 -3.52 0.06
C VAL A 59 -2.01 -4.80 0.12
N VAL A 60 -3.23 -4.69 0.64
CA VAL A 60 -4.25 -5.75 0.60
C VAL A 60 -5.37 -5.32 -0.34
N VAL A 61 -5.72 -6.18 -1.30
CA VAL A 61 -6.83 -5.95 -2.24
C VAL A 61 -7.87 -7.05 -2.18
N ARG A 62 -9.12 -6.69 -2.42
CA ARG A 62 -10.22 -7.63 -2.60
C ARG A 62 -10.17 -8.18 -4.03
N VAL A 63 -10.01 -9.50 -4.17
CA VAL A 63 -9.76 -10.14 -5.48
C VAL A 63 -10.86 -9.87 -6.50
N LYS A 64 -12.14 -9.92 -6.09
CA LYS A 64 -13.27 -9.78 -7.01
C LYS A 64 -13.46 -8.37 -7.59
N THR A 65 -13.07 -7.33 -6.85
CA THR A 65 -13.37 -5.93 -7.20
C THR A 65 -12.13 -5.10 -7.46
N GLY A 66 -10.94 -5.56 -7.04
CA GLY A 66 -9.72 -4.76 -7.03
C GLY A 66 -9.71 -3.65 -5.97
N GLU A 67 -10.73 -3.62 -5.10
CA GLU A 67 -10.84 -2.62 -4.03
C GLU A 67 -9.69 -2.76 -3.04
N VAL A 68 -9.05 -1.64 -2.71
CA VAL A 68 -7.94 -1.61 -1.76
C VAL A 68 -8.49 -1.59 -0.35
N LEU A 69 -8.11 -2.57 0.47
CA LEU A 69 -8.62 -2.76 1.83
C LEU A 69 -7.71 -2.23 2.92
N ALA A 70 -6.40 -2.23 2.66
CA ALA A 70 -5.42 -1.64 3.55
C ALA A 70 -4.11 -1.44 2.81
N PHE A 71 -3.29 -0.52 3.31
CA PHE A 71 -1.90 -0.39 2.91
C PHE A 71 -1.06 0.12 4.08
N GLY A 72 0.27 0.06 3.94
CA GLY A 72 1.22 0.70 4.85
C GLY A 72 2.47 1.17 4.10
N VAL A 73 3.40 1.79 4.82
CA VAL A 73 4.72 2.14 4.28
C VAL A 73 5.79 1.71 5.27
N ALA A 74 6.63 0.76 4.86
CA ALA A 74 7.75 0.24 5.64
C ALA A 74 9.07 0.72 5.05
N LYS A 75 10.00 1.16 5.90
CA LYS A 75 11.40 1.34 5.52
C LYS A 75 12.06 -0.01 5.27
N LEU A 76 12.87 -0.06 4.21
CA LEU A 76 13.84 -1.12 3.97
C LEU A 76 15.22 -0.64 4.41
N SER A 77 16.00 -1.54 5.02
CA SER A 77 17.39 -1.22 5.36
C SER A 77 18.21 -1.06 4.07
N SER A 78 19.16 -0.12 4.09
CA SER A 78 20.03 0.18 2.98
C SER A 78 21.43 -0.40 3.22
N SER A 79 21.99 -1.01 2.18
CA SER A 79 23.42 -1.35 2.14
C SER A 79 24.32 -0.17 1.75
N MET A 80 23.74 0.94 1.29
CA MET A 80 24.51 2.11 0.87
C MET A 80 24.89 2.98 2.09
N SER A 81 26.15 3.41 2.16
CA SER A 81 26.68 4.27 3.25
C SER A 81 25.82 5.51 3.49
N LYS A 82 25.39 6.18 2.42
CA LYS A 82 24.48 7.34 2.49
C LYS A 82 23.14 7.01 3.16
N GLY A 83 22.57 5.84 2.90
CA GLY A 83 21.31 5.42 3.50
C GLY A 83 21.46 5.11 4.98
N GLN A 84 22.51 4.35 5.33
CA GLN A 84 22.83 4.05 6.73
C GLN A 84 23.05 5.33 7.55
N ALA A 85 23.84 6.28 7.04
CA ALA A 85 24.08 7.58 7.68
C ALA A 85 22.81 8.44 7.85
N ARG A 86 21.77 8.18 7.04
CA ARG A 86 20.48 8.90 7.08
C ARG A 86 19.40 8.15 7.87
N GLY A 87 19.74 7.04 8.52
CA GLY A 87 18.82 6.26 9.37
C GLY A 87 18.01 5.18 8.62
N TRP A 88 18.48 4.75 7.44
CA TRP A 88 17.94 3.59 6.71
C TRP A 88 18.78 2.35 7.04
N ASN A 89 18.92 2.07 8.33
CA ASN A 89 19.68 0.94 8.88
C ASN A 89 18.78 -0.14 9.49
N VAL A 90 17.45 0.07 9.51
CA VAL A 90 16.48 -0.85 10.09
C VAL A 90 15.36 -1.14 9.09
N ASP A 91 15.09 -2.42 8.86
CA ASP A 91 13.88 -2.88 8.15
C ASP A 91 12.69 -2.85 9.12
N THR A 92 11.60 -2.19 8.72
CA THR A 92 10.40 -2.01 9.54
C THR A 92 9.20 -2.82 9.05
N ARG A 93 9.36 -3.67 8.01
CA ARG A 93 8.29 -4.54 7.49
C ARG A 93 7.73 -5.47 8.55
N ALA A 94 8.60 -6.00 9.43
CA ALA A 94 8.18 -6.86 10.54
C ALA A 94 7.24 -6.17 11.55
N GLN A 95 7.10 -4.84 11.50
CA GLN A 95 6.15 -4.07 12.30
C GLN A 95 4.94 -3.65 11.44
N VAL A 96 5.20 -3.10 10.25
CA VAL A 96 4.16 -2.52 9.38
C VAL A 96 3.27 -3.60 8.75
N VAL A 97 3.83 -4.69 8.24
CA VAL A 97 3.04 -5.73 7.57
C VAL A 97 2.05 -6.37 8.53
N PRO A 98 2.44 -6.80 9.76
CA PRO A 98 1.47 -7.25 10.75
C PRO A 98 0.37 -6.23 11.06
N ALA A 99 0.68 -4.93 11.13
CA ALA A 99 -0.32 -3.90 11.37
C ALA A 99 -1.33 -3.79 10.21
N VAL A 100 -0.86 -3.83 8.96
CA VAL A 100 -1.70 -3.85 7.76
C VAL A 100 -2.62 -5.09 7.75
N LEU A 101 -2.05 -6.27 7.99
CA LEU A 101 -2.82 -7.52 8.04
C LEU A 101 -3.86 -7.50 9.18
N LYS A 102 -3.50 -6.98 10.35
CA LYS A 102 -4.44 -6.84 11.48
C LYS A 102 -5.58 -5.87 11.15
N SER A 103 -5.31 -4.80 10.41
CA SER A 103 -6.34 -3.81 10.05
C SER A 103 -7.47 -4.40 9.19
N VAL A 104 -7.17 -5.39 8.34
CA VAL A 104 -8.16 -6.06 7.49
C VAL A 104 -8.85 -7.23 8.19
N ALA A 105 -8.41 -7.65 9.38
CA ALA A 105 -8.98 -8.82 10.07
C ALA A 105 -10.51 -8.72 10.26
N SER A 106 -11.00 -7.52 10.59
CA SER A 106 -12.43 -7.27 10.84
C SER A 106 -13.32 -7.40 9.60
N VAL A 107 -12.73 -7.30 8.40
CA VAL A 107 -13.47 -7.42 7.13
C VAL A 107 -13.40 -8.82 6.52
N LEU A 108 -12.56 -9.70 7.05
CA LEU A 108 -12.44 -11.08 6.58
C LEU A 108 -13.55 -11.93 7.19
N LYS A 109 -14.20 -12.75 6.35
CA LYS A 109 -15.12 -13.78 6.82
C LYS A 109 -14.35 -14.90 7.54
N PRO A 110 -14.98 -15.65 8.46
CA PRO A 110 -14.38 -16.87 9.00
C PRO A 110 -13.95 -17.82 7.87
N GLY A 111 -12.72 -18.33 7.93
CA GLY A 111 -12.16 -19.20 6.88
C GLY A 111 -11.83 -18.49 5.57
N ALA A 112 -11.78 -17.15 5.55
CA ALA A 112 -11.37 -16.41 4.35
C ALA A 112 -9.98 -16.86 3.85
N THR A 113 -9.76 -16.71 2.55
CA THR A 113 -8.47 -16.95 1.91
C THR A 113 -7.72 -15.63 1.75
N LEU A 114 -6.44 -15.64 2.12
CA LEU A 114 -5.48 -14.59 1.77
C LEU A 114 -4.42 -15.20 0.86
N ALA A 115 -4.37 -14.74 -0.39
CA ALA A 115 -3.35 -15.16 -1.34
C ALA A 115 -2.16 -14.19 -1.33
N THR A 116 -0.96 -14.74 -1.35
CA THR A 116 0.29 -13.97 -1.46
C THR A 116 1.17 -14.53 -2.56
N ASP A 117 2.23 -13.79 -2.88
CA ASP A 117 3.37 -14.33 -3.59
C ASP A 117 4.13 -15.37 -2.72
N GLY A 118 5.29 -15.80 -3.21
CA GLY A 118 6.14 -16.79 -2.57
C GLY A 118 7.02 -16.28 -1.42
N GLU A 119 6.88 -15.03 -0.96
CA GLU A 119 7.80 -14.46 0.03
C GLU A 119 7.79 -15.26 1.36
N SER A 120 8.99 -15.60 1.81
CA SER A 120 9.26 -16.46 2.95
C SER A 120 8.76 -15.89 4.29
N SER A 121 8.70 -14.56 4.40
CA SER A 121 8.34 -13.87 5.65
C SER A 121 6.84 -13.83 5.91
N TYR A 122 6.02 -13.83 4.85
CA TYR A 122 4.57 -13.65 4.96
C TYR A 122 3.86 -14.69 5.83
N PRO A 123 4.12 -16.02 5.71
CA PRO A 123 3.49 -17.03 6.54
C PRO A 123 3.65 -16.76 8.04
N LYS A 124 4.84 -16.33 8.45
CA LYS A 124 5.15 -16.01 9.85
C LYS A 124 4.34 -14.81 10.35
N TRP A 125 4.17 -13.78 9.53
CA TRP A 125 3.37 -12.61 9.89
C TRP A 125 1.89 -12.95 9.93
N MET A 126 1.36 -13.64 8.92
CA MET A 126 -0.05 -14.06 8.86
C MET A 126 -0.44 -14.97 10.01
N GLY A 127 0.35 -16.00 10.33
CA GLY A 127 0.04 -16.91 11.43
C GLY A 127 -0.09 -16.21 12.78
N ARG A 128 0.61 -15.07 12.97
CA ARG A 128 0.54 -14.26 14.19
C ARG A 128 -0.65 -13.30 14.20
N THR A 129 -1.06 -12.77 13.05
CA THR A 129 -2.04 -11.68 12.98
C THR A 129 -3.44 -12.10 12.56
N LEU A 130 -3.55 -13.17 11.79
CA LEU A 130 -4.79 -13.62 11.17
C LEU A 130 -5.02 -15.12 11.44
N PRO A 131 -5.17 -15.53 12.71
CA PRO A 131 -5.47 -16.92 13.03
C PRO A 131 -6.80 -17.33 12.38
N GLY A 132 -6.82 -18.49 11.72
CA GLY A 132 -8.01 -19.03 11.04
C GLY A 132 -8.24 -18.53 9.61
N VAL A 133 -7.41 -17.64 9.09
CA VAL A 133 -7.40 -17.28 7.66
C VAL A 133 -6.54 -18.30 6.91
N GLN A 134 -7.06 -18.80 5.78
CA GLN A 134 -6.33 -19.74 4.92
C GLN A 134 -5.27 -18.98 4.11
N HIS A 135 -3.99 -19.27 4.34
CA HIS A 135 -2.92 -18.71 3.53
C HIS A 135 -2.72 -19.55 2.27
N LYS A 136 -2.91 -18.93 1.09
CA LYS A 136 -2.64 -19.54 -0.21
C LYS A 136 -1.42 -18.90 -0.86
N ARG A 137 -0.29 -19.60 -0.87
CA ARG A 137 0.88 -19.16 -1.66
C ARG A 137 0.61 -19.43 -3.14
N THR A 138 0.89 -18.43 -3.94
CA THR A 138 0.65 -18.47 -5.37
C THR A 138 1.92 -18.08 -6.10
N VAL A 139 2.35 -18.90 -7.05
CA VAL A 139 3.49 -18.57 -7.92
C VAL A 139 2.94 -17.82 -9.12
N GLY A 140 3.50 -16.64 -9.40
CA GLY A 140 3.15 -15.89 -10.60
C GLY A 140 3.48 -16.68 -11.87
N VAL A 141 2.58 -16.66 -12.84
CA VAL A 141 2.80 -17.32 -14.14
C VAL A 141 3.64 -16.40 -15.02
N LYS A 142 4.77 -16.89 -15.55
CA LYS A 142 5.56 -16.18 -16.57
C LYS A 142 5.05 -16.60 -17.95
N GLY A 143 4.41 -15.69 -18.67
CA GLY A 143 3.96 -15.91 -20.05
C GLY A 143 2.47 -15.63 -20.27
N PRO A 144 1.94 -15.91 -21.48
CA PRO A 144 0.52 -15.78 -21.76
C PRO A 144 -0.27 -16.82 -20.95
N GLY A 145 -1.27 -16.36 -20.19
CA GLY A 145 -2.09 -17.24 -19.35
C GLY A 145 -2.81 -16.46 -18.24
N TYR A 146 -3.65 -17.17 -17.47
CA TYR A 146 -4.29 -16.61 -16.30
C TYR A 146 -3.26 -16.38 -15.20
N ASP A 147 -3.11 -15.12 -14.77
CA ASP A 147 -2.26 -14.75 -13.64
C ASP A 147 -3.06 -14.90 -12.33
N PRO A 148 -2.71 -15.86 -11.46
CA PRO A 148 -3.41 -16.04 -10.19
C PRO A 148 -3.13 -14.90 -9.18
N LEU A 149 -2.22 -13.97 -9.46
CA LEU A 149 -1.98 -12.73 -8.72
C LEU A 149 -2.48 -11.47 -9.47
N PHE A 150 -3.31 -11.65 -10.50
CA PHE A 150 -3.75 -10.57 -11.38
C PHE A 150 -4.32 -9.36 -10.64
N ALA A 151 -5.18 -9.56 -9.63
CA ALA A 151 -5.84 -8.45 -8.95
C ALA A 151 -4.84 -7.50 -8.25
N ILE A 152 -3.84 -8.04 -7.55
CA ILE A 152 -2.82 -7.22 -6.87
C ILE A 152 -1.82 -6.64 -7.88
N ASN A 153 -1.47 -7.40 -8.93
CA ASN A 153 -0.59 -6.93 -9.99
C ASN A 153 -1.20 -5.76 -10.77
N VAL A 154 -2.50 -5.83 -11.08
CA VAL A 154 -3.25 -4.72 -11.69
C VAL A 154 -3.33 -3.53 -10.75
N ALA A 155 -3.58 -3.74 -9.44
CA ALA A 155 -3.58 -2.66 -8.47
C ALA A 155 -2.22 -1.92 -8.47
N PHE A 156 -1.10 -2.65 -8.46
CA PHE A 156 0.24 -2.07 -8.56
C PHE A 156 0.51 -1.38 -9.90
N ALA A 157 0.02 -1.91 -11.01
CA ALA A 157 0.12 -1.24 -12.30
C ALA A 157 -0.64 0.09 -12.28
N LYS A 158 -1.88 0.11 -11.76
CA LYS A 158 -2.68 1.33 -11.58
C LYS A 158 -1.98 2.33 -10.65
N MET A 159 -1.47 1.89 -9.50
CA MET A 159 -0.71 2.75 -8.58
C MET A 159 0.46 3.44 -9.28
N ARG A 160 1.23 2.71 -10.10
CA ARG A 160 2.38 3.27 -10.82
C ARG A 160 1.97 4.21 -11.96
N ASN A 161 0.82 3.97 -12.58
CA ASN A 161 0.26 4.82 -13.63
C ASN A 161 -0.29 6.13 -13.06
N ASP A 162 -1.09 6.03 -11.99
CA ASP A 162 -1.87 7.14 -11.46
C ASP A 162 -1.02 8.05 -10.54
N LEU A 163 -0.04 7.48 -9.83
CA LEU A 163 0.85 8.22 -8.96
C LEU A 163 2.22 8.36 -9.63
N ALA A 164 2.47 9.53 -10.22
CA ALA A 164 3.73 9.83 -10.93
C ALA A 164 5.01 9.56 -10.12
N ARG A 165 4.94 9.59 -8.77
CA ARG A 165 6.05 9.28 -7.85
C ARG A 165 6.36 7.79 -7.69
N LEU A 166 5.46 6.90 -8.12
CA LEU A 166 5.61 5.45 -8.08
C LEU A 166 6.01 4.86 -9.44
N GLY A 167 5.97 5.67 -10.51
CA GLY A 167 6.42 5.27 -11.84
C GLY A 167 7.87 4.77 -11.83
N ARG A 168 8.17 3.70 -12.57
CA ARG A 168 9.53 3.10 -12.61
C ARG A 168 10.58 4.05 -13.22
N LYS A 169 10.18 4.87 -14.18
CA LYS A 169 11.01 5.90 -14.83
C LYS A 169 10.32 7.25 -14.64
N THR A 170 10.68 7.96 -13.57
CA THR A 170 10.06 9.23 -13.21
C THR A 170 11.09 10.23 -12.69
N TRP A 171 10.86 11.51 -12.97
CA TRP A 171 11.57 12.63 -12.35
C TRP A 171 10.92 13.05 -11.01
N THR A 172 9.71 12.56 -10.74
CA THR A 172 8.95 12.87 -9.52
C THR A 172 9.41 11.96 -8.39
N THR A 173 9.90 12.55 -7.30
CA THR A 173 10.38 11.79 -6.14
C THR A 173 9.60 12.17 -4.88
N THR A 174 9.22 11.18 -4.09
CA THR A 174 8.66 11.41 -2.76
C THR A 174 9.77 11.93 -1.84
N LYS A 175 9.48 13.00 -1.07
CA LYS A 175 10.45 13.58 -0.12
C LYS A 175 10.27 13.11 1.32
N THR A 176 9.10 12.62 1.70
CA THR A 176 8.84 12.15 3.07
C THR A 176 7.90 10.95 3.06
N ILE A 177 8.00 10.08 4.07
CA ILE A 177 7.11 8.92 4.23
C ILE A 177 5.66 9.38 4.39
N ARG A 178 5.40 10.34 5.29
CA ARG A 178 4.06 10.94 5.46
C ARG A 178 3.50 11.52 4.16
N GLY A 179 4.36 12.13 3.33
CA GLY A 179 3.98 12.64 2.03
C GLY A 179 3.57 11.53 1.06
N LEU A 180 4.22 10.36 1.11
CA LEU A 180 3.80 9.17 0.37
C LEU A 180 2.45 8.66 0.88
N GLU A 181 2.32 8.44 2.19
CA GLU A 181 1.09 7.94 2.82
C GLU A 181 -0.12 8.81 2.50
N ASN A 182 0.01 10.14 2.58
CA ASN A 182 -1.09 11.04 2.24
C ASN A 182 -1.53 10.87 0.77
N HIS A 183 -0.59 10.72 -0.17
CA HIS A 183 -0.95 10.54 -1.58
C HIS A 183 -1.51 9.15 -1.86
N LEU A 184 -1.05 8.12 -1.14
CA LEU A 184 -1.65 6.79 -1.20
C LEU A 184 -3.10 6.82 -0.70
N TRP A 185 -3.39 7.54 0.38
CA TRP A 185 -4.77 7.72 0.85
C TRP A 185 -5.68 8.41 -0.17
N LEU A 186 -5.20 9.45 -0.84
CA LEU A 186 -5.95 10.10 -1.92
C LEU A 186 -6.19 9.14 -3.10
N TRP A 187 -5.18 8.33 -3.46
CA TRP A 187 -5.33 7.33 -4.51
C TRP A 187 -6.31 6.21 -4.11
N VAL A 188 -6.30 5.77 -2.85
CA VAL A 188 -7.28 4.81 -2.32
C VAL A 188 -8.69 5.39 -2.41
N ALA A 189 -8.89 6.63 -1.99
CA ALA A 189 -10.18 7.30 -2.12
C ALA A 189 -10.65 7.36 -3.58
N TRP A 190 -9.76 7.70 -4.50
CA TRP A 190 -10.06 7.71 -5.93
C TRP A 190 -10.43 6.31 -6.46
N THR A 191 -9.59 5.30 -6.22
CA THR A 191 -9.76 3.95 -6.79
C THR A 191 -10.95 3.20 -6.18
N ASN A 192 -11.27 3.48 -4.91
CA ASN A 192 -12.42 2.90 -4.21
C ASN A 192 -13.70 3.76 -4.35
N GLY A 193 -13.64 4.90 -5.05
CA GLY A 193 -14.82 5.74 -5.32
C GLY A 193 -15.37 6.49 -4.12
N TYR A 194 -14.52 6.98 -3.21
CA TYR A 194 -14.94 7.78 -2.07
C TYR A 194 -15.18 9.24 -2.46
N ASP A 195 -16.30 9.79 -2.00
CA ASP A 195 -16.63 11.20 -2.16
C ASP A 195 -15.96 12.02 -1.04
N LEU A 196 -14.82 12.64 -1.36
CA LEU A 196 -14.11 13.51 -0.44
C LEU A 196 -14.59 14.95 -0.61
N LYS A 197 -15.10 15.55 0.46
CA LYS A 197 -15.54 16.95 0.53
C LYS A 197 -14.45 17.83 1.16
#